data_AF-Q02X18-F1
#
_entry.id   AF-Q02X18-F1
#
_cell.length_a   1.000
_cell.length_b   1.000
_cell.length_c   1.000
_cell.angle_alpha   90.00
_cell.angle_beta   90.00
_cell.angle_gamma   90.00
#
_symmetry.space_group_name_H-M   'P 1'
#
loop_
_entity.id
_entity.type
_entity.pdbx_description
1 polymer ?
#
loop_
_entity_poly.entity_id
_entity_poly.type
_entity_poly.pdbx_seq_one_letter_code
_entity_poly.pdbx_strand_id
1 'polypeptide(L)'
;MKKRKMTRHSQIIIGILVIILAIYLSIGLFFWKSLNPYHSVRAQAINIAKDKTDLVKATGFDIASTDTVTYSIVGLNKANQEVGILIPKKSGKIKEVQLSEGVSPASLTTKDTKSVVLALYKGKPAWEVNNSNGFKVYDFESGKELI
;
A
#
# COMPACT_ATOMS: atom_id res chain seq x y z
N MET A 1 -38.16 -4.31 46.76
CA MET A 1 -37.44 -3.23 46.05
C MET A 1 -38.33 -2.68 44.93
N LYS A 2 -38.83 -1.44 45.05
CA LYS A 2 -39.79 -0.85 44.10
C LYS A 2 -39.05 -0.42 42.82
N LYS A 3 -39.26 -1.12 41.69
CA LYS A 3 -38.71 -0.69 40.39
C LYS A 3 -39.34 0.65 40.02
N ARG A 4 -38.57 1.73 40.13
CA ARG A 4 -38.98 3.08 39.72
C ARG A 4 -39.15 3.03 38.20
N LYS A 5 -40.40 3.08 37.71
CA LYS A 5 -40.68 3.14 36.26
C LYS A 5 -40.08 4.44 35.73
N MET A 6 -39.20 4.35 34.72
CA MET A 6 -38.61 5.53 34.08
C MET A 6 -39.72 6.42 33.49
N THR A 7 -39.55 7.72 33.64
CA THR A 7 -40.45 8.70 33.01
C THR A 7 -40.19 8.72 31.50
N ARG A 8 -41.21 9.09 30.70
CA ARG A 8 -41.08 9.15 29.23
C ARG A 8 -39.95 10.07 28.77
N HIS A 9 -39.70 11.16 29.49
CA HIS A 9 -38.58 12.07 29.23
C HIS A 9 -37.22 11.39 29.43
N SER A 10 -37.05 10.60 30.49
CA SER A 10 -35.81 9.83 30.70
C SER A 10 -35.60 8.77 29.61
N GLN A 11 -36.68 8.16 29.10
CA GLN A 11 -36.59 7.20 27.98
C GLN A 11 -36.14 7.87 26.68
N ILE A 12 -36.64 9.06 26.37
CA ILE A 12 -36.24 9.83 25.18
C ILE A 12 -34.78 10.28 25.30
N ILE A 13 -34.37 10.79 26.46
CA ILE A 13 -32.98 11.22 26.70
C ILE A 13 -32.01 10.05 26.56
N ILE A 14 -32.34 8.89 27.14
CA ILE A 14 -31.52 7.68 27.00
C ILE A 14 -31.47 7.22 25.54
N GLY A 15 -32.59 7.25 24.82
CA GLY A 15 -32.62 6.90 23.40
C GLY A 15 -31.71 7.78 22.55
N ILE A 16 -31.74 9.11 22.77
CA ILE A 16 -30.86 10.06 22.09
C ILE A 16 -29.39 9.79 22.43
N LEU A 17 -29.07 9.55 23.71
CA LEU A 17 -27.70 9.23 24.14
C LEU A 17 -27.16 7.94 23.51
N VAL A 18 -28.00 6.91 23.38
CA VAL A 18 -27.62 5.64 22.74
C VAL A 18 -27.32 5.84 21.25
N ILE A 19 -28.12 6.66 20.55
CA ILE A 19 -27.89 6.99 19.14
C ILE A 19 -26.57 7.76 18.96
N ILE A 20 -26.32 8.76 19.82
CA ILE A 20 -25.07 9.54 19.79
C ILE A 20 -23.87 8.60 20.03
N LEU A 21 -23.96 7.71 21.02
CA LEU A 21 -22.90 6.74 21.31
C LEU A 21 -22.65 5.79 20.13
N ALA A 22 -23.70 5.30 19.48
CA ALA A 22 -23.59 4.44 18.30
C ALA A 22 -22.90 5.16 17.12
N ILE A 23 -23.15 6.46 16.92
CA ILE A 23 -22.47 7.27 15.92
C ILE A 23 -20.99 7.41 16.25
N TYR A 24 -20.64 7.74 17.50
CA TYR A 24 -19.24 7.84 17.93
C TYR A 24 -18.48 6.52 17.78
N LEU A 25 -19.09 5.39 18.15
CA LEU A 25 -18.50 4.07 17.96
C LEU A 25 -18.31 3.72 16.48
N SER A 26 -19.27 4.04 15.62
CA SER A 26 -19.17 3.82 14.17
C SER A 26 -18.02 4.62 13.56
N ILE A 27 -17.89 5.89 13.95
CA ILE A 27 -16.81 6.78 13.52
C ILE A 27 -15.45 6.23 14.03
N GLY A 28 -15.36 5.84 15.29
CA GLY A 28 -14.15 5.26 15.87
C GLY A 28 -13.68 3.97 15.19
N LEU A 29 -14.62 3.06 14.86
CA LEU A 29 -14.32 1.84 14.10
C LEU A 29 -13.87 2.12 12.68
N PHE A 30 -14.45 3.14 12.03
CA PHE A 30 -14.05 3.58 10.70
C PHE A 30 -12.63 4.16 10.72
N PHE A 31 -12.32 5.01 11.70
CA PHE A 31 -10.99 5.56 11.90
C PHE A 31 -9.96 4.50 12.28
N TRP A 32 -10.28 3.48 13.07
CA TRP A 32 -9.34 2.38 13.36
C TRP A 32 -8.95 1.62 12.08
N LYS A 33 -9.89 1.36 11.18
CA LYS A 33 -9.57 0.75 9.87
C LYS A 33 -8.75 1.67 8.96
N SER A 34 -8.77 2.98 9.20
CA SER A 34 -8.18 4.00 8.31
C SER A 34 -6.86 4.58 8.84
N LEU A 35 -6.64 4.62 10.17
CA LEU A 35 -5.43 5.16 10.78
C LEU A 35 -4.28 4.17 10.68
N ASN A 36 -3.55 4.34 9.59
CA ASN A 36 -2.17 3.94 9.30
C ASN A 36 -1.86 2.44 9.21
N PRO A 37 -2.43 1.77 8.20
CA PRO A 37 -1.90 0.52 7.69
C PRO A 37 -0.48 0.67 7.11
N TYR A 38 0.02 1.85 6.74
CA TYR A 38 1.28 1.95 5.98
C TYR A 38 2.50 1.36 6.70
N HIS A 39 2.77 1.74 7.96
CA HIS A 39 3.92 1.20 8.69
C HIS A 39 3.76 -0.29 9.03
N SER A 40 2.53 -0.70 9.38
CA SER A 40 2.21 -2.10 9.64
C SER A 40 2.35 -2.96 8.37
N VAL A 41 1.84 -2.49 7.24
CA VAL A 41 1.94 -3.11 5.93
C VAL A 41 3.40 -3.14 5.47
N ARG A 42 4.15 -2.06 5.67
CA ARG A 42 5.59 -2.00 5.37
C ARG A 42 6.34 -3.08 6.13
N ALA A 43 6.14 -3.16 7.45
CA ALA A 43 6.82 -4.17 8.28
C ALA A 43 6.44 -5.59 7.85
N GLN A 44 5.15 -5.85 7.62
CA GLN A 44 4.66 -7.15 7.15
C GLN A 44 5.21 -7.51 5.78
N ALA A 45 5.17 -6.59 4.81
CA ALA A 45 5.67 -6.81 3.46
C ALA A 45 7.19 -7.06 3.46
N ILE A 46 7.96 -6.30 4.25
CA ILE A 46 9.41 -6.53 4.40
C ILE A 46 9.69 -7.90 5.02
N ASN A 47 8.94 -8.30 6.05
CA ASN A 47 9.10 -9.63 6.66
C ASN A 47 8.80 -10.75 5.65
N ILE A 48 7.70 -10.63 4.90
CA ILE A 48 7.34 -11.58 3.84
C ILE A 48 8.44 -11.63 2.77
N ALA A 49 8.98 -10.48 2.36
CA ALA A 49 10.08 -10.44 1.39
C ALA A 49 11.31 -11.18 1.91
N LYS A 50 11.75 -10.88 3.14
CA LYS A 50 12.90 -11.56 3.76
C LYS A 50 12.71 -13.07 3.93
N ASP A 51 11.48 -13.52 4.18
CA ASP A 51 11.15 -14.94 4.34
C ASP A 51 11.06 -15.70 3.01
N LYS A 52 10.70 -15.01 1.92
CA LYS A 52 10.37 -15.62 0.63
C LYS A 52 11.39 -15.34 -0.48
N THR A 53 12.32 -14.42 -0.25
CA THR A 53 13.33 -13.98 -1.22
C THR A 53 14.69 -13.85 -0.54
N ASP A 54 15.73 -13.49 -1.30
CA ASP A 54 17.08 -13.30 -0.76
C ASP A 54 17.34 -11.89 -0.21
N LEU A 55 16.27 -11.10 0.03
CA LEU A 55 16.36 -9.76 0.58
C LEU A 55 16.98 -9.79 1.99
N VAL A 56 18.08 -9.06 2.17
CA VAL A 56 18.75 -8.90 3.48
C VAL A 56 18.38 -7.56 4.10
N LYS A 57 18.47 -6.49 3.31
CA LYS A 57 18.28 -5.11 3.78
C LYS A 57 17.29 -4.38 2.88
N ALA A 58 16.16 -3.97 3.43
CA ALA A 58 15.23 -3.07 2.75
C ALA A 58 15.73 -1.61 2.88
N THR A 59 15.85 -0.92 1.76
CA THR A 59 16.24 0.50 1.67
C THR A 59 15.05 1.38 1.29
N GLY A 60 14.09 0.86 0.52
CA GLY A 60 12.88 1.57 0.09
C GLY A 60 11.63 0.73 0.27
N PHE A 61 10.50 1.39 0.45
CA PHE A 61 9.18 0.77 0.41
C PHE A 61 8.17 1.73 -0.17
N ASP A 62 7.43 1.27 -1.16
CA ASP A 62 6.40 2.04 -1.83
C ASP A 62 5.20 1.15 -2.17
N ILE A 63 4.09 1.80 -2.52
CA ILE A 63 2.85 1.13 -2.91
C ILE A 63 2.46 1.66 -4.28
N ALA A 64 2.45 0.79 -5.27
CA ALA A 64 2.00 1.07 -6.63
C ALA A 64 0.54 0.62 -6.80
N SER A 65 -0.24 1.37 -7.57
CA SER A 65 -1.65 1.08 -7.86
C SER A 65 -1.93 1.21 -9.35
N THR A 66 -1.41 0.23 -10.10
CA THR A 66 -1.61 0.06 -11.54
C THR A 66 -2.93 -0.72 -11.81
N ASP A 67 -2.89 -1.84 -12.52
CA ASP A 67 -4.02 -2.79 -12.62
C ASP A 67 -4.23 -3.57 -11.31
N THR A 68 -3.18 -3.67 -10.48
CA THR A 68 -3.22 -4.30 -9.17
C THR A 68 -2.41 -3.51 -8.15
N VAL A 69 -2.87 -3.49 -6.90
CA VAL A 69 -2.09 -2.87 -5.81
C VAL A 69 -0.88 -3.76 -5.52
N THR A 70 0.31 -3.20 -5.60
CA THR A 70 1.59 -3.89 -5.40
C THR A 70 2.39 -3.21 -4.30
N TYR A 71 2.87 -4.00 -3.35
CA TYR A 71 3.86 -3.57 -2.38
C TYR A 71 5.25 -3.75 -2.97
N SER A 72 5.96 -2.64 -3.09
CA SER A 72 7.25 -2.56 -3.73
C SER A 72 8.31 -2.32 -2.68
N ILE A 73 9.33 -3.18 -2.65
CA ILE A 73 10.43 -3.08 -1.69
C ILE A 73 11.71 -3.04 -2.50
N VAL A 74 12.52 -2.00 -2.29
CA VAL A 74 13.87 -1.93 -2.85
C VAL A 74 14.86 -2.24 -1.73
N GLY A 75 15.93 -2.95 -2.06
CA GLY A 75 16.94 -3.30 -1.09
C GLY A 75 18.11 -4.07 -1.66
N LEU A 76 18.88 -4.69 -0.76
CA LEU A 76 20.04 -5.49 -1.09
C LEU A 76 19.77 -6.96 -0.79
N ASN A 77 20.15 -7.81 -1.75
CA ASN A 77 20.14 -9.27 -1.56
C ASN A 77 21.43 -9.76 -0.85
N LYS A 78 21.53 -11.07 -0.61
CA LYS A 78 22.73 -11.71 -0.01
C LYS A 78 24.01 -11.53 -0.81
N ALA A 79 23.90 -11.33 -2.12
CA ALA A 79 25.03 -11.05 -3.02
C ALA A 79 25.39 -9.55 -3.08
N ASN A 80 24.78 -8.72 -2.23
CA ASN A 80 24.97 -7.27 -2.18
C ASN A 80 24.56 -6.56 -3.48
N GLN A 81 23.63 -7.15 -4.23
CA GLN A 81 23.04 -6.56 -5.44
C GLN A 81 21.74 -5.83 -5.09
N GLU A 82 21.47 -4.73 -5.80
CA GLU A 82 20.22 -4.00 -5.66
C GLU A 82 19.06 -4.75 -6.33
N VAL A 83 18.06 -5.11 -5.52
CA VAL A 83 16.90 -5.88 -5.95
C VAL A 83 15.60 -5.16 -5.60
N GLY A 84 14.61 -5.33 -6.46
CA GLY A 84 13.22 -4.95 -6.23
C GLY A 84 12.37 -6.18 -5.95
N ILE A 85 11.64 -6.19 -4.84
CA ILE A 85 10.67 -7.23 -4.48
C ILE A 85 9.26 -6.67 -4.66
N LEU A 86 8.47 -7.35 -5.47
CA LEU A 86 7.10 -6.99 -5.83
C LEU A 86 6.14 -8.01 -5.25
N ILE A 87 5.33 -7.57 -4.29
CA ILE A 87 4.33 -8.39 -3.61
C ILE A 87 2.95 -7.87 -4.00
N PRO A 88 2.19 -8.60 -4.83
CA PRO A 88 0.80 -8.24 -5.11
C PRO A 88 -0.03 -8.30 -3.82
N LYS A 89 -0.86 -7.28 -3.57
CA LYS A 89 -1.76 -7.26 -2.41
C LYS A 89 -2.83 -8.36 -2.47
N LYS A 90 -3.27 -8.69 -3.68
CA LYS A 90 -4.17 -9.82 -3.95
C LYS A 90 -3.35 -11.08 -4.22
N SER A 91 -4.00 -12.24 -4.27
CA SER A 91 -3.34 -13.51 -4.60
C SER A 91 -2.46 -13.38 -5.85
N GLY A 92 -1.20 -13.76 -5.74
CA GLY A 92 -0.24 -13.70 -6.82
C GLY A 92 1.14 -14.16 -6.36
N LYS A 93 2.05 -14.39 -7.30
CA LYS A 93 3.43 -14.77 -6.98
C LYS A 93 4.23 -13.51 -6.67
N ILE A 94 5.02 -13.58 -5.60
CA ILE A 94 6.05 -12.59 -5.31
C ILE A 94 7.07 -12.65 -6.45
N LYS A 95 7.51 -11.48 -6.92
CA LYS A 95 8.57 -11.36 -7.91
C LYS A 95 9.75 -10.62 -7.33
N GLU A 96 10.94 -11.14 -7.61
CA GLU A 96 12.21 -10.48 -7.36
C GLU A 96 12.81 -10.11 -8.71
N VAL A 97 13.30 -8.88 -8.83
CA VAL A 97 14.00 -8.38 -10.02
C VAL A 97 15.30 -7.72 -9.59
N GLN A 98 16.35 -7.86 -10.40
CA GLN A 98 17.58 -7.08 -10.20
C GLN A 98 17.36 -5.70 -10.81
N LEU A 99 17.58 -4.63 -10.05
CA LEU A 99 17.33 -3.27 -10.57
C LEU A 99 18.23 -2.92 -11.77
N SER A 100 19.38 -3.59 -11.89
CA SER A 100 20.29 -3.46 -13.04
C SER A 100 19.77 -4.06 -14.35
N GLU A 101 18.76 -4.95 -14.29
CA GLU A 101 18.14 -5.53 -15.50
C GLU A 101 17.10 -4.58 -16.13
N GLY A 102 16.64 -3.58 -15.37
CA GLY A 102 15.64 -2.62 -15.81
C GLY A 102 16.23 -1.30 -16.30
N VAL A 103 15.40 -0.51 -16.96
CA VAL A 103 15.73 0.90 -17.24
C VAL A 103 15.82 1.68 -15.94
N SER A 104 16.77 2.62 -15.90
CA SER A 104 16.93 3.51 -14.75
C SER A 104 15.68 4.38 -14.55
N PRO A 105 15.14 4.50 -13.32
CA PRO A 105 14.01 5.39 -13.05
C PRO A 105 14.22 6.83 -13.54
N ALA A 106 15.47 7.31 -13.49
CA ALA A 106 15.82 8.66 -13.91
C ALA A 106 15.55 8.90 -15.40
N SER A 107 15.69 7.90 -16.27
CA SER A 107 15.40 8.05 -17.71
C SER A 107 13.92 8.17 -18.02
N LEU A 108 13.04 7.83 -17.07
CA LEU A 108 11.59 7.94 -17.19
C LEU A 108 11.04 9.23 -16.59
N THR A 109 11.87 10.00 -15.89
CA THR A 109 11.46 11.25 -15.27
C THR A 109 11.36 12.40 -16.28
N THR A 110 10.32 13.21 -16.12
CA THR A 110 10.12 14.47 -16.83
C THR A 110 10.00 15.61 -15.82
N LYS A 111 9.86 16.85 -16.30
CA LYS A 111 9.65 18.02 -15.42
C LYS A 111 8.39 17.91 -14.56
N ASP A 112 7.38 17.16 -15.02
CA ASP A 112 6.10 17.02 -14.34
C ASP A 112 6.03 15.79 -13.41
N THR A 113 7.11 15.00 -13.35
CA THR A 113 7.16 13.76 -12.57
C THR A 113 7.26 14.05 -11.08
N LYS A 114 6.40 13.38 -10.31
CA LYS A 114 6.32 13.45 -8.84
C LYS A 114 7.00 12.26 -8.19
N SER A 115 6.83 11.06 -8.72
CA SER A 115 7.49 9.86 -8.24
C SER A 115 7.57 8.79 -9.34
N VAL A 116 8.54 7.90 -9.21
CA VAL A 116 8.68 6.69 -10.02
C VAL A 116 8.77 5.52 -9.06
N VAL A 117 7.84 4.57 -9.19
CA VAL A 117 7.69 3.46 -8.26
C VAL A 117 7.71 2.15 -9.03
N LEU A 118 8.49 1.17 -8.54
CA LEU A 118 8.49 -0.16 -9.13
C LEU A 118 7.15 -0.85 -8.83
N ALA A 119 6.51 -1.40 -9.85
CA ALA A 119 5.15 -1.91 -9.81
C ALA A 119 5.04 -3.26 -10.53
N LEU A 120 3.85 -3.87 -10.43
CA LEU A 120 3.44 -4.91 -11.35
C LEU A 120 2.37 -4.35 -12.29
N TYR A 121 2.46 -4.67 -13.57
CA TYR A 121 1.39 -4.42 -14.52
C TYR A 121 1.11 -5.69 -15.31
N LYS A 122 -0.15 -6.17 -15.27
CA LYS A 122 -0.54 -7.46 -15.87
C LYS A 122 0.35 -8.62 -15.42
N GLY A 123 0.77 -8.56 -14.15
CA GLY A 123 1.66 -9.53 -13.53
C GLY A 123 3.12 -9.46 -13.98
N LYS A 124 3.55 -8.45 -14.76
CA LYS A 124 4.96 -8.24 -15.13
C LYS A 124 5.55 -7.03 -14.38
N PRO A 125 6.86 -7.02 -14.06
CA PRO A 125 7.53 -5.86 -13.50
C PRO A 125 7.38 -4.64 -14.41
N ALA A 126 7.11 -3.47 -13.83
CA ALA A 126 6.91 -2.23 -14.55
C ALA A 126 7.30 -1.04 -13.66
N TRP A 127 7.45 0.13 -14.27
CA TRP A 127 7.60 1.42 -13.58
C TRP A 127 6.29 2.20 -13.65
N GLU A 128 5.71 2.52 -12.50
CA GLU A 128 4.62 3.49 -12.38
C GLU A 128 5.22 4.89 -12.21
N VAL A 129 5.04 5.74 -13.22
CA VAL A 129 5.52 7.12 -13.22
C VAL A 129 4.35 8.04 -12.93
N ASN A 130 4.32 8.58 -11.72
CA ASN A 130 3.30 9.49 -11.27
C ASN A 130 3.67 10.92 -11.68
N ASN A 131 2.80 11.57 -12.44
CA ASN A 131 2.92 12.95 -12.88
C ASN A 131 1.79 13.80 -12.28
N SER A 132 1.88 15.13 -12.43
CA SER A 132 0.83 16.05 -11.92
C SER A 132 -0.58 15.76 -12.44
N ASN A 133 -0.71 15.19 -13.65
CA ASN A 133 -2.00 15.00 -14.33
C ASN A 133 -2.47 13.52 -14.34
N GLY A 134 -1.81 12.64 -13.59
CA GLY A 134 -2.08 11.21 -13.60
C GLY A 134 -0.79 10.39 -13.62
N PHE A 135 -0.89 9.09 -13.90
CA PHE A 135 0.26 8.21 -13.99
C PHE A 135 0.37 7.56 -15.36
N LYS A 136 1.58 7.17 -15.71
CA LYS A 136 1.89 6.31 -16.85
C LYS A 136 2.60 5.06 -16.37
N VAL A 137 2.53 3.99 -17.16
CA VAL A 137 3.21 2.73 -16.83
C VAL A 137 4.18 2.40 -17.93
N TYR A 138 5.42 2.09 -17.55
CA TYR A 138 6.49 1.71 -18.47
C TYR A 138 6.94 0.29 -18.18
N ASP A 139 7.27 -0.47 -19.22
CA ASP A 139 7.90 -1.78 -19.07
C ASP A 139 9.24 -1.64 -18.31
N PHE A 140 9.48 -2.55 -17.37
CA PHE A 140 10.67 -2.48 -16.51
C PHE A 140 11.98 -2.63 -17.30
N GLU A 141 12.05 -3.57 -18.23
CA GLU A 141 13.27 -3.89 -18.97
C GLU A 141 13.46 -2.94 -20.16
N SER A 142 12.38 -2.71 -20.92
CA SER A 142 12.47 -1.97 -22.18
C SER A 142 12.22 -0.46 -22.03
N GLY A 143 11.65 -0.02 -20.91
CA GLY A 143 11.22 1.37 -20.72
C GLY A 143 10.12 1.83 -21.67
N LYS A 144 9.43 0.91 -22.35
CA LYS A 144 8.36 1.25 -23.31
C LYS A 144 7.09 1.59 -22.56
N GLU A 145 6.43 2.69 -22.95
CA GLU A 145 5.12 3.07 -22.43
C GLU A 145 4.08 1.97 -22.73
N LEU A 146 3.39 1.52 -21.67
CA LEU A 146 2.34 0.51 -21.71
C LEU A 146 0.95 1.14 -21.67
N ILE A 147 0.81 2.25 -20.93
CA ILE A 147 -0.37 3.12 -20.86
C ILE A 147 0.04 4.58 -20.65
#